data_AF-A0A968FQK7-F1
#
_entry.id   AF-A0A968FQK7-F1
#
_cell.length_a   1.000
_cell.length_b   1.000
_cell.length_c   1.000
_cell.angle_alpha   90.00
_cell.angle_beta   90.00
_cell.angle_gamma   90.00
#
_symmetry.space_group_name_H-M   'P 1'
#
loop_
_entity.id
_entity.type
_entity.pdbx_description
1 polymer ?
#
loop_
_entity_poly.entity_id
_entity_poly.type
_entity_poly.pdbx_seq_one_letter_code
_entity_poly.pdbx_strand_id
1 'polypeptide(L)'
;NDRKVFVLEYSDFQCPFCRRVQPTLKKLRKRYASKVQFGYRHFPLPFHKQAVRLAEAVECARDQGRFWEFQDILYRDYNDA
;
A
#
# COMPACT_ATOMS: atom_id res chain seq x y z
N ASN A 1 18.81 -13.35 -4.06
CA ASN A 1 18.02 -12.33 -3.34
C ASN A 1 18.30 -12.58 -1.87
N ASP A 2 19.20 -11.80 -1.27
CA ASP A 2 19.85 -12.16 0.00
C ASP A 2 19.13 -11.59 1.23
N ARG A 3 17.96 -10.98 1.00
CA ARG A 3 17.09 -10.46 2.06
C ARG A 3 16.43 -11.63 2.79
N LYS A 4 16.72 -11.77 4.08
CA LYS A 4 16.19 -12.85 4.95
C LYS A 4 14.89 -12.50 5.67
N VAL A 5 14.46 -11.24 5.59
CA VAL A 5 13.25 -10.73 6.26
C VAL A 5 12.28 -10.20 5.21
N PHE A 6 11.02 -10.61 5.33
CA PHE A 6 9.93 -10.22 4.45
C PHE A 6 8.84 -9.55 5.28
N VAL A 7 8.35 -8.40 4.82
CA VAL A 7 7.20 -7.71 5.39
C VAL A 7 6.14 -7.64 4.31
N LEU A 8 5.01 -8.31 4.52
CA LEU A 8 3.85 -8.23 3.65
C LEU A 8 2.77 -7.40 4.34
N GLU A 9 2.49 -6.22 3.79
CA GLU A 9 1.40 -5.38 4.26
C GLU A 9 0.08 -5.84 3.65
N TYR A 10 -0.91 -6.18 4.49
CA TYR A 10 -2.30 -6.32 4.07
C TYR A 10 -3.00 -5.00 4.34
N SER A 11 -3.57 -4.41 3.30
CA SER A 11 -4.04 -3.03 3.39
C SER A 11 -5.29 -2.75 2.56
N ASP A 12 -6.01 -1.73 2.99
CA ASP A 12 -7.24 -1.22 2.40
C ASP A 12 -7.14 0.31 2.32
N PHE A 13 -7.41 0.87 1.15
CA PHE A 13 -7.26 2.31 0.88
C PHE A 13 -8.26 3.20 1.63
N GLN A 14 -9.38 2.66 2.10
CA GLN A 14 -10.35 3.38 2.94
C GLN A 14 -10.11 3.18 4.44
N CYS A 15 -9.19 2.29 4.84
CA CYS A 15 -8.95 2.05 6.26
C CYS A 15 -8.09 3.18 6.87
N PRO A 16 -8.59 3.91 7.89
CA PRO A 16 -7.87 5.03 8.49
C PRO A 16 -6.59 4.59 9.23
N PHE A 17 -6.50 3.32 9.66
CA PHE A 17 -5.30 2.76 10.27
C PHE A 17 -4.25 2.37 9.22
N CYS A 18 -4.67 1.80 8.08
CA CYS A 18 -3.81 1.53 6.92
C CYS A 18 -3.18 2.82 6.40
N ARG A 19 -3.94 3.92 6.32
CA ARG A 19 -3.42 5.24 5.97
C ARG A 19 -2.39 5.75 6.99
N ARG A 20 -2.70 5.64 8.28
CA ARG A 20 -1.87 6.16 9.37
C ARG A 20 -0.49 5.50 9.46
N VAL A 21 -0.38 4.22 9.09
CA VAL A 21 0.90 3.49 9.17
C VAL A 21 1.86 3.80 8.01
N GLN A 22 1.38 4.36 6.90
CA GLN A 22 2.19 4.60 5.69
C GLN A 22 3.48 5.40 5.91
N PRO A 23 3.50 6.50 6.68
CA PRO A 23 4.74 7.23 6.93
C PRO A 23 5.80 6.37 7.62
N THR A 24 5.39 5.47 8.53
CA THR A 24 6.29 4.53 9.22
C THR A 24 6.81 3.47 8.24
N LEU A 25 5.94 2.87 7.43
CA LEU A 25 6.36 1.88 6.42
C LEU A 25 7.29 2.50 5.37
N LYS A 26 7.08 3.77 4.98
CA LYS A 26 7.98 4.50 4.08
C LYS A 26 9.37 4.69 4.69
N LYS A 27 9.44 5.05 5.99
CA LYS A 27 10.71 5.13 6.73
C LYS A 27 11.42 3.76 6.82
N LEU A 28 10.69 2.69 7.09
CA LEU A 28 11.25 1.32 7.16
C LEU A 28 11.77 0.85 5.79
N ARG A 29 11.00 1.05 4.72
CA ARG A 29 11.42 0.76 3.34
C ARG A 29 12.73 1.46 2.99
N LYS A 30 12.86 2.75 3.33
CA LYS A 30 14.09 3.52 3.11
C LYS A 30 15.26 3.02 3.97
N ARG A 31 15.03 2.79 5.26
CA ARG A 31 16.09 2.39 6.21
C ARG A 31 16.63 0.99 5.98
N TYR A 32 15.79 0.08 5.50
CA TYR A 32 16.11 -1.35 5.39
C TYR A 32 16.06 -1.88 3.94
N ALA A 33 16.16 -1.02 2.93
CA ALA A 33 16.05 -1.39 1.51
C ALA A 33 16.96 -2.56 1.07
N SER A 34 18.15 -2.70 1.66
CA SER A 34 19.09 -3.79 1.37
C SER A 34 18.90 -5.05 2.21
N LYS A 35 18.07 -5.01 3.26
CA LYS A 35 17.92 -6.08 4.26
C LYS A 35 16.54 -6.71 4.30
N VAL A 36 15.49 -5.94 4.01
CA VAL A 36 14.09 -6.34 4.13
C VAL A 36 13.40 -6.21 2.79
N GLN A 37 12.68 -7.26 2.39
CA GLN A 37 11.80 -7.22 1.22
C GLN A 37 10.40 -6.80 1.66
N PHE A 38 9.86 -5.77 1.02
CA PHE A 38 8.50 -5.29 1.30
C PHE A 38 7.56 -5.70 0.18
N GLY A 39 6.44 -6.33 0.54
CA GLY A 39 5.32 -6.63 -0.33
C GLY A 39 4.06 -5.91 0.15
N TYR A 40 3.10 -5.78 -0.75
CA TYR A 40 1.79 -5.20 -0.48
C TYR A 40 0.73 -6.16 -1.03
N ARG A 41 -0.32 -6.42 -0.25
CA ARG A 41 -1.46 -7.24 -0.65
C ARG A 41 -2.75 -6.50 -0.30
N HIS A 42 -3.62 -6.35 -1.30
CA HIS A 42 -4.94 -5.78 -1.08
C HIS A 42 -5.76 -6.66 -0.14
N PHE A 43 -6.42 -6.03 0.81
CA PHE A 43 -7.34 -6.67 1.75
C PHE A 43 -8.62 -5.82 1.87
N PRO A 44 -9.43 -5.74 0.81
CA PRO A 44 -10.61 -4.88 0.79
C PRO A 44 -11.64 -5.37 1.80
N LEU A 45 -11.98 -4.51 2.76
CA LEU A 45 -12.97 -4.84 3.79
C LEU A 45 -14.38 -4.68 3.21
N PRO A 46 -15.31 -5.60 3.51
CA PRO A 46 -16.61 -5.64 2.84
C PRO A 46 -17.50 -4.41 3.11
N PHE A 47 -17.22 -3.65 4.18
CA PHE A 47 -17.93 -2.43 4.54
C PHE A 47 -17.32 -1.15 3.92
N HIS A 48 -16.20 -1.25 3.23
CA HIS A 48 -15.57 -0.15 2.50
C HIS A 48 -16.02 -0.17 1.03
N LYS A 49 -16.96 0.71 0.69
CA LYS A 49 -17.69 0.72 -0.61
C LYS A 49 -16.80 0.78 -1.85
N GLN A 50 -15.65 1.44 -1.76
CA GLN A 50 -14.69 1.67 -2.84
C GLN A 50 -13.43 0.80 -2.71
N ALA A 51 -13.26 0.02 -1.65
CA ALA A 51 -11.99 -0.69 -1.39
C ALA A 51 -11.55 -1.59 -2.55
N VAL A 52 -12.50 -2.34 -3.15
CA VAL A 52 -12.23 -3.18 -4.33
C VAL A 52 -11.83 -2.33 -5.54
N ARG A 53 -12.57 -1.27 -5.85
CA ARG A 53 -12.28 -0.40 -7.01
C ARG A 53 -10.95 0.33 -6.88
N LEU A 54 -10.60 0.76 -5.66
CA LEU A 54 -9.31 1.40 -5.39
C LEU A 54 -8.16 0.41 -5.51
N ALA A 55 -8.34 -0.83 -5.05
CA ALA A 55 -7.38 -1.91 -5.24
C ALA A 55 -7.15 -2.19 -6.74
N GLU A 56 -8.23 -2.32 -7.52
CA GLU A 56 -8.17 -2.48 -8.99
C GLU A 56 -7.44 -1.30 -9.66
N ALA A 57 -7.79 -0.05 -9.30
CA ALA A 57 -7.13 1.13 -9.84
C ALA A 57 -5.61 1.14 -9.58
N VAL A 58 -5.19 0.63 -8.42
CA VAL A 58 -3.78 0.53 -8.06
C VAL A 58 -3.08 -0.59 -8.83
N GLU A 59 -3.75 -1.69 -9.13
CA GLU A 59 -3.23 -2.71 -10.04
C GLU A 59 -3.10 -2.19 -11.47
N CYS A 60 -4.07 -1.41 -11.96
CA CYS A 60 -3.93 -0.71 -13.25
C CYS A 60 -2.72 0.24 -13.26
N ALA A 61 -2.43 0.90 -12.14
CA ALA A 61 -1.22 1.71 -12.01
C ALA A 61 0.06 0.86 -11.94
N ARG A 62 -0.02 -0.37 -11.41
CA ARG A 62 1.10 -1.34 -11.42
C ARG A 62 1.47 -1.75 -12.82
N ASP A 63 0.49 -2.03 -13.68
CA ASP A 63 0.72 -2.37 -15.08
C ASP A 63 1.44 -1.25 -15.85
N GLN A 64 1.29 -0.01 -15.36
CA GLN A 64 1.98 1.18 -15.87
C GLN A 64 3.31 1.49 -15.15
N GLY A 65 3.77 0.63 -14.23
CA GLY A 65 5.00 0.82 -13.46
C GLY A 65 4.90 1.87 -12.33
N ARG A 66 3.68 2.33 -11.99
CA ARG A 66 3.42 3.45 -11.07
C ARG A 66 2.69 3.07 -9.78
N PHE A 67 2.78 1.79 -9.38
CA PHE A 67 2.10 1.26 -8.21
C PHE A 67 2.31 2.11 -6.94
N TRP A 68 3.57 2.35 -6.54
CA TRP A 68 3.87 3.03 -5.29
C TRP A 68 3.49 4.52 -5.30
N GLU A 69 3.64 5.18 -6.45
CA GLU A 69 3.27 6.57 -6.63
C GLU A 69 1.76 6.74 -6.48
N PHE A 70 0.96 5.91 -7.16
CA PHE A 70 -0.49 5.98 -7.08
C PHE A 70 -1.02 5.56 -5.70
N GLN A 71 -0.41 4.55 -5.08
CA GLN A 71 -0.71 4.18 -3.69
C GLN A 71 -0.42 5.33 -2.71
N ASP A 72 0.67 6.08 -2.89
CA ASP A 72 0.98 7.25 -2.06
C ASP A 72 -0.06 8.37 -2.27
N ILE A 73 -0.54 8.59 -3.50
CA ILE A 73 -1.62 9.54 -3.82
C ILE A 73 -2.91 9.14 -3.10
N LEU A 74 -3.34 7.88 -3.22
CA LEU A 74 -4.57 7.41 -2.58
C LEU A 74 -4.50 7.60 -1.06
N TYR A 75 -3.39 7.23 -0.41
CA TYR A 75 -3.30 7.42 1.04
C TYR A 75 -3.17 8.89 1.48
N ARG A 76 -2.76 9.81 0.59
CA ARG A 76 -2.70 11.24 0.91
C ARG A 76 -4.05 11.93 0.71
N ASP A 77 -4.71 11.64 -0.41
CA ASP A 77 -5.81 12.45 -0.94
C ASP A 77 -7.18 11.78 -0.76
N TYR A 78 -7.22 10.47 -0.47
CA TYR A 78 -8.48 9.78 -0.21
C TYR A 78 -9.01 10.18 1.17
N ASN A 79 -9.96 11.11 1.16
CA ASN A 79 -10.88 11.36 2.27
C ASN A 79 -12.20 10.70 1.90
N ASP A 80 -12.78 9.98 2.85
CA ASP A 80 -14.03 9.23 2.72
C ASP A 80 -15.10 10.06 1.99
N ALA A 81 -15.32 9.75 0.71
CA ALA A 81 -16.46 10.22 -0.08
C ALA A 81 -17.51 9.11 -0.16
#